data_AF-A0A1T4LW99-F1
#
_entry.id   AF-A0A1T4LW99-F1
#
_cell.length_a   1.000
_cell.length_b   1.000
_cell.length_c   1.000
_cell.angle_alpha   90.00
_cell.angle_beta   90.00
_cell.angle_gamma   90.00
#
_symmetry.space_group_name_H-M   'P 1'
#
loop_
_entity.id
_entity.type
_entity.pdbx_description
1 polymer ?
#
loop_
_entity_poly.entity_id
_entity_poly.type
_entity_poly.pdbx_seq_one_letter_code
_entity_poly.pdbx_strand_id
1 'polypeptide(L)'
;MISTGTGLPVPIGNKVLSYQLINHLPMRIKSILLLTTFLFCGVLTMQAQNKKVDTTMKIGKSGYKVYSNNRYAEKNDVSVSPIGFESEARGEFSFEIKGRLKSGEVDDLNNDGFPDLVLYVHNGDSLNKINVVGISSEKNQSVVPIVFPDIVDDMKLKEGYNGQDEFFLMEGSLVRRFPIYTPDSTSGRLVPSGKIRQVQYRVVPGDRGMLKFKVVRSYDYVKQ
;
A
#
# COMPACT_ATOMS: atom_id res chain seq x y z
N MET A 1 44.12 -64.20 12.90
CA MET A 1 43.94 -63.23 11.79
C MET A 1 43.71 -64.02 10.53
N ILE A 2 42.55 -63.87 9.90
CA ILE A 2 42.25 -63.98 8.46
C ILE A 2 40.72 -63.82 8.30
N SER A 3 40.38 -63.04 7.27
CA SER A 3 39.09 -62.63 6.74
C SER A 3 38.12 -63.78 6.42
N THR A 4 36.81 -63.51 6.53
CA THR A 4 35.83 -63.66 5.42
C THR A 4 34.55 -62.88 5.75
N GLY A 5 34.12 -62.02 4.83
CA GLY A 5 32.84 -61.33 4.90
C GLY A 5 31.66 -62.25 4.60
N THR A 6 30.53 -61.96 5.24
CA THR A 6 29.21 -62.48 4.89
C THR A 6 28.21 -61.33 5.07
N GLY A 7 27.56 -60.93 3.98
CA GLY A 7 26.43 -60.02 4.01
C GLY A 7 25.18 -60.69 4.55
N LEU A 8 24.19 -59.87 4.92
CA LEU A 8 22.73 -60.07 5.03
C LEU A 8 22.18 -58.96 5.96
N PRO A 9 20.88 -58.62 5.97
CA PRO A 9 19.89 -58.52 4.90
C PRO A 9 19.22 -57.11 4.85
N VAL A 10 18.57 -56.82 3.73
CA VAL A 10 17.76 -55.59 3.51
C VAL A 10 16.48 -55.64 4.36
N PRO A 11 16.07 -54.55 5.03
CA PRO A 11 14.83 -54.53 5.78
C PRO A 11 13.60 -54.45 4.86
N ILE A 12 12.68 -55.38 5.09
CA ILE A 12 11.32 -55.43 4.57
C ILE A 12 10.49 -54.38 5.32
N GLY A 13 9.75 -53.54 4.60
CA GLY A 13 8.59 -52.86 5.18
C GLY A 13 8.35 -51.42 4.71
N ASN A 14 7.66 -51.27 3.58
CA ASN A 14 6.57 -50.29 3.52
C ASN A 14 5.47 -50.86 2.63
N LYS A 15 4.38 -51.28 3.27
CA LYS A 15 3.14 -51.66 2.60
C LYS A 15 2.68 -50.47 1.77
N VAL A 16 2.82 -50.57 0.45
CA VAL A 16 2.01 -49.78 -0.48
C VAL A 16 0.57 -50.17 -0.19
N LEU A 17 -0.19 -49.28 0.45
CA LEU A 17 -1.64 -49.41 0.54
C LEU A 17 -2.15 -49.48 -0.89
N SER A 18 -2.58 -50.68 -1.26
CA SER A 18 -2.96 -51.06 -2.60
C SER A 18 -4.15 -50.22 -3.06
N TYR A 19 -4.05 -49.72 -4.30
CA TYR A 19 -5.09 -49.06 -5.10
C TYR A 19 -6.36 -49.92 -5.35
N GLN A 20 -6.56 -50.99 -4.59
CA GLN A 20 -7.56 -52.02 -4.85
C GLN A 20 -8.91 -51.79 -4.15
N LEU A 21 -9.03 -50.81 -3.24
CA LEU A 21 -10.28 -50.54 -2.52
C LEU A 21 -11.18 -49.47 -3.17
N ILE A 22 -10.73 -48.81 -4.24
CA ILE A 22 -11.49 -47.72 -4.89
C ILE A 22 -12.41 -48.25 -6.01
N ASN A 23 -12.18 -49.47 -6.51
CA ASN A 23 -12.89 -49.98 -7.68
C ASN A 23 -14.26 -50.60 -7.40
N HIS A 24 -14.61 -50.86 -6.14
CA HIS A 24 -15.88 -51.50 -5.77
C HIS A 24 -16.96 -50.56 -5.21
N LEU A 25 -16.78 -49.24 -5.30
CA LEU A 25 -17.81 -48.28 -4.91
C LEU A 25 -18.75 -47.97 -6.09
N PRO A 26 -20.09 -47.96 -5.87
CA PRO A 26 -21.07 -47.63 -6.90
C PRO A 26 -20.83 -46.23 -7.46
N MET A 27 -21.00 -46.05 -8.78
CA MET A 27 -20.59 -44.83 -9.52
C MET A 27 -21.15 -43.50 -8.98
N ARG A 28 -22.26 -43.53 -8.22
CA ARG A 28 -22.81 -42.35 -7.53
C ARG A 28 -21.92 -41.83 -6.40
N ILE A 29 -21.14 -42.70 -5.74
CA ILE A 29 -20.24 -42.32 -4.64
C ILE A 29 -18.91 -41.76 -5.17
N LYS A 30 -18.42 -42.26 -6.32
CA LYS A 30 -17.24 -41.69 -7.00
C LYS A 30 -17.48 -40.26 -7.49
N SER A 31 -18.70 -39.98 -7.98
CA SER A 31 -19.09 -38.63 -8.41
C SER A 31 -19.22 -37.66 -7.23
N ILE A 32 -19.65 -38.14 -6.06
CA ILE A 32 -19.76 -37.31 -4.84
C ILE A 32 -18.36 -37.02 -4.26
N LEU A 33 -17.42 -37.96 -4.29
CA LEU A 33 -16.06 -37.74 -3.79
C LEU A 33 -15.25 -36.79 -4.70
N LEU A 34 -15.46 -36.86 -6.02
CA LEU A 34 -14.82 -35.94 -6.97
C LEU A 34 -15.42 -34.52 -6.88
N LEU A 35 -16.70 -34.39 -6.50
CA LEU A 35 -17.37 -33.10 -6.34
C LEU A 35 -17.05 -32.42 -5.00
N THR A 36 -16.77 -33.17 -3.93
CA THR A 36 -16.32 -32.58 -2.64
C THR A 36 -14.87 -32.11 -2.69
N THR A 37 -14.03 -32.66 -3.57
CA THR A 37 -12.64 -32.22 -3.73
C THR A 37 -12.54 -30.90 -4.51
N PHE A 38 -13.59 -30.53 -5.27
CA PHE A 38 -13.70 -29.22 -5.92
C PHE A 38 -14.29 -28.12 -5.03
N LEU A 39 -14.90 -28.47 -3.88
CA LEU A 39 -15.48 -27.50 -2.96
C LEU A 39 -14.51 -26.98 -1.89
N PHE A 40 -13.22 -27.36 -1.97
CA PHE A 40 -12.19 -26.89 -1.04
C PHE A 40 -11.02 -26.15 -1.73
N CYS A 41 -11.20 -25.70 -2.97
CA CYS A 41 -10.15 -25.05 -3.76
C CYS A 41 -10.56 -23.68 -4.32
N GLY A 42 -11.48 -22.97 -3.65
CA GLY A 42 -12.10 -21.76 -4.20
C GLY A 42 -12.08 -20.51 -3.30
N VAL A 43 -11.42 -20.55 -2.15
CA VAL A 43 -11.19 -19.35 -1.34
C VAL A 43 -9.70 -19.23 -1.05
N LEU A 44 -8.90 -19.13 -2.12
CA LEU A 44 -7.69 -18.35 -2.02
C LEU A 44 -8.17 -16.91 -1.87
N THR A 45 -8.34 -16.47 -0.61
CA THR A 45 -8.31 -15.05 -0.34
C THR A 45 -7.06 -14.52 -1.01
N MET A 46 -7.21 -13.58 -1.94
CA MET A 46 -6.10 -12.70 -2.32
C MET A 46 -5.73 -11.95 -1.05
N GLN A 47 -4.93 -12.57 -0.18
CA GLN A 47 -4.10 -11.80 0.71
C GLN A 47 -3.17 -11.05 -0.23
N ALA A 48 -3.44 -9.77 -0.45
CA ALA A 48 -2.48 -8.86 -1.05
C ALA A 48 -1.17 -9.13 -0.32
N GLN A 49 -0.19 -9.73 -1.02
CA GLN A 49 1.09 -10.04 -0.41
C GLN A 49 1.61 -8.74 0.18
N ASN A 50 1.83 -8.71 1.50
CA ASN A 50 2.31 -7.53 2.21
C ASN A 50 3.70 -7.20 1.67
N LYS A 51 3.74 -6.38 0.64
CA LYS A 51 4.97 -6.08 -0.08
C LYS A 51 5.78 -5.14 0.78
N LYS A 52 6.92 -5.63 1.27
CA LYS A 52 7.97 -4.80 1.83
C LYS A 52 8.25 -3.65 0.85
N VAL A 53 8.35 -2.43 1.38
CA VAL A 53 8.85 -1.27 0.63
C VAL A 53 10.32 -1.09 0.97
N ASP A 54 11.15 -0.99 -0.07
CA ASP A 54 12.58 -0.71 0.02
C ASP A 54 12.95 -0.04 -1.30
N THR A 55 12.94 1.28 -1.29
CA THR A 55 13.00 2.08 -2.52
C THR A 55 13.88 3.29 -2.29
N THR A 56 14.70 3.62 -3.29
CA THR A 56 15.48 4.85 -3.31
C THR A 56 14.95 5.75 -4.42
N MET A 57 14.65 7.00 -4.08
CA MET A 57 14.03 7.99 -4.96
C MET A 57 14.87 9.27 -4.90
N LYS A 58 15.16 9.89 -6.05
CA LYS A 58 16.10 11.02 -6.14
C LYS A 58 15.71 12.03 -7.20
N ILE A 59 16.11 13.28 -6.99
CA ILE A 59 16.24 14.33 -8.00
C ILE A 59 17.72 14.69 -8.08
N GLY A 60 18.33 14.48 -9.25
CA GLY A 60 19.77 14.64 -9.42
C GLY A 60 20.56 13.76 -8.43
N LYS A 61 21.33 14.38 -7.54
CA LYS A 61 22.19 13.67 -6.57
C LYS A 61 21.55 13.46 -5.20
N SER A 62 20.41 14.11 -4.93
CA SER A 62 19.78 14.14 -3.61
C SER A 62 18.41 13.47 -3.62
N GLY A 63 17.96 12.99 -2.47
CA GLY A 63 16.65 12.36 -2.30
C GLY A 63 16.61 11.47 -1.06
N TYR A 64 15.91 10.35 -1.14
CA TYR A 64 15.58 9.53 0.02
C TYR A 64 15.62 8.03 -0.30
N LYS A 65 16.13 7.25 0.65
CA LYS A 65 15.84 5.83 0.76
C LYS A 65 14.71 5.65 1.76
N VAL A 66 13.70 4.87 1.40
CA VAL A 66 12.53 4.59 2.22
C VAL A 66 12.39 3.08 2.38
N TYR A 67 12.22 2.65 3.62
CA TYR A 67 12.05 1.26 4.00
C TYR A 67 10.85 1.08 4.93
N SER A 68 10.02 0.08 4.65
CA SER A 68 9.04 -0.44 5.61
C SER A 68 8.80 -1.91 5.35
N ASN A 69 8.72 -2.71 6.41
CA ASN A 69 8.44 -4.14 6.29
C ASN A 69 6.97 -4.45 5.96
N ASN A 70 6.06 -3.47 6.14
CA ASN A 70 4.61 -3.60 5.93
C ASN A 70 3.96 -4.84 6.58
N ARG A 71 4.52 -5.30 7.71
CA ARG A 71 4.12 -6.56 8.36
C ARG A 71 2.66 -6.53 8.83
N TYR A 72 2.20 -5.44 9.44
CA TYR A 72 0.88 -5.39 10.06
C TYR A 72 -0.10 -4.54 9.26
N ALA A 73 -1.40 -4.83 9.37
CA ALA A 73 -2.44 -4.05 8.68
C ALA A 73 -2.64 -2.68 9.33
N GLU A 74 -2.59 -2.62 10.66
CA GLU A 74 -2.99 -1.44 11.44
C GLU A 74 -1.84 -0.46 11.69
N LYS A 75 -0.59 -0.95 11.69
CA LYS A 75 0.56 -0.15 12.15
C LYS A 75 1.87 -0.67 11.58
N ASN A 76 2.72 0.20 11.04
CA ASN A 76 4.09 -0.15 10.64
C ASN A 76 5.06 0.98 10.96
N ASP A 77 6.33 0.64 11.09
CA ASP A 77 7.41 1.64 11.11
C ASP A 77 7.88 1.90 9.68
N VAL A 78 8.15 3.17 9.39
CA VAL A 78 8.80 3.64 8.16
C VAL A 78 10.15 4.23 8.55
N SER A 79 11.22 3.71 7.95
CA SER A 79 12.56 4.28 8.02
C SER A 79 12.83 5.11 6.76
N VAL A 80 13.37 6.32 6.96
CA VAL A 80 13.77 7.24 5.90
C VAL A 80 15.24 7.62 6.11
N SER A 81 16.06 7.40 5.08
CA SER A 81 17.46 7.81 5.05
C SER A 81 17.64 8.88 3.96
N PRO A 82 17.98 10.12 4.30
CA PRO A 82 18.33 11.15 3.33
C PRO A 82 19.58 10.76 2.52
N ILE A 83 19.58 11.03 1.22
CA ILE A 83 20.66 10.73 0.29
C ILE A 83 21.13 12.04 -0.34
N GLY A 84 22.45 12.27 -0.40
CA GLY A 84 23.02 13.51 -0.96
C GLY A 84 22.93 14.72 -0.03
N PHE A 85 22.50 14.53 1.21
CA PHE A 85 22.44 15.55 2.25
C PHE A 85 23.82 15.80 2.88
N GLU A 86 23.99 16.92 3.60
CA GLU A 86 25.19 17.22 4.38
C GLU A 86 25.37 16.20 5.54
N SER A 87 26.60 16.05 6.05
CA SER A 87 26.98 14.97 6.98
C SER A 87 26.06 14.85 8.21
N GLU A 88 25.69 15.99 8.77
CA GLU A 88 24.88 16.17 9.96
C GLU A 88 23.41 15.79 9.71
N ALA A 89 22.99 15.81 8.45
CA ALA A 89 21.62 15.61 7.99
C ALA A 89 21.38 14.22 7.37
N ARG A 90 22.42 13.37 7.29
CA ARG A 90 22.35 12.02 6.72
C ARG A 90 21.72 10.98 7.66
N GLY A 91 21.43 11.36 8.91
CA GLY A 91 20.87 10.45 9.90
C GLY A 91 19.58 9.81 9.40
N GLU A 92 19.50 8.48 9.49
CA GLU A 92 18.23 7.78 9.32
C GLU A 92 17.28 8.17 10.46
N PHE A 93 16.03 8.44 10.10
CA PHE A 93 14.96 8.63 11.07
C PHE A 93 13.80 7.69 10.76
N SER A 94 13.06 7.32 11.80
CA SER A 94 11.92 6.44 11.68
C SER A 94 10.71 7.03 12.37
N PHE A 95 9.52 6.72 11.85
CA PHE A 95 8.25 7.08 12.45
C PHE A 95 7.22 6.00 12.17
N GLU A 96 6.20 5.99 13.03
CA GLU A 96 5.09 5.06 12.94
C GLU A 96 4.02 5.59 11.97
N ILE A 97 3.47 4.70 11.15
CA ILE A 97 2.28 4.94 10.33
C ILE A 97 1.15 4.03 10.76
N LYS A 98 -0.09 4.53 10.71
CA LYS A 98 -1.29 3.70 10.82
C LYS A 98 -1.64 3.18 9.43
N GLY A 99 -1.59 1.87 9.23
CA GLY A 99 -1.73 1.27 7.89
C GLY A 99 -0.42 0.74 7.32
N ARG A 100 -0.42 0.50 6.01
CA ARG A 100 0.73 0.02 5.22
C ARG A 100 1.24 1.08 4.28
N LEU A 101 2.55 1.22 4.18
CA LEU A 101 3.20 2.08 3.20
C LEU A 101 3.00 1.49 1.79
N LYS A 102 2.30 2.20 0.92
CA LYS A 102 2.03 1.77 -0.46
C LYS A 102 3.20 2.08 -1.38
N SER A 103 3.65 3.33 -1.37
CA SER A 103 4.73 3.85 -2.21
C SER A 103 5.17 5.23 -1.70
N GLY A 104 6.21 5.79 -2.32
CA GLY A 104 6.56 7.19 -2.19
C GLY A 104 6.96 7.79 -3.54
N GLU A 105 7.05 9.11 -3.58
CA GLU A 105 7.51 9.90 -4.72
C GLU A 105 8.37 11.07 -4.20
N VAL A 106 9.29 11.55 -5.03
CA VAL A 106 10.16 12.70 -4.72
C VAL A 106 10.01 13.74 -5.82
N ASP A 107 9.77 14.98 -5.44
CA ASP A 107 9.67 16.16 -6.32
C ASP A 107 10.05 17.43 -5.53
N ASP A 108 10.18 18.57 -6.19
CA ASP A 108 10.36 19.88 -5.53
C ASP A 108 8.98 20.51 -5.30
N LEU A 109 8.38 20.30 -4.12
CA LEU A 109 6.97 20.63 -3.87
C LEU A 109 6.76 22.10 -3.51
N ASN A 110 7.76 22.72 -2.89
CA ASN A 110 7.73 24.12 -2.47
C ASN A 110 8.50 25.05 -3.45
N ASN A 111 9.11 24.50 -4.50
CA ASN A 111 9.88 25.18 -5.54
C ASN A 111 11.10 25.94 -4.98
N ASP A 112 11.84 25.31 -4.07
CA ASP A 112 13.08 25.84 -3.49
C ASP A 112 14.36 25.21 -4.06
N GLY A 113 14.22 24.26 -4.99
CA GLY A 113 15.30 23.55 -5.64
C GLY A 113 15.81 22.32 -4.90
N PHE A 114 15.17 21.92 -3.80
CA PHE A 114 15.54 20.75 -3.00
C PHE A 114 14.47 19.64 -3.11
N PRO A 115 14.88 18.36 -3.03
CA PRO A 115 13.94 17.25 -3.16
C PRO A 115 13.10 17.10 -1.88
N ASP A 116 11.78 17.14 -2.02
CA ASP A 116 10.82 16.78 -0.99
C ASP A 116 10.28 15.35 -1.21
N LEU A 117 9.74 14.74 -0.16
CA LEU A 117 9.22 13.38 -0.15
C LEU A 117 7.72 13.35 0.15
N VAL A 118 6.98 12.61 -0.67
CA VAL A 118 5.57 12.26 -0.43
C VAL A 118 5.48 10.75 -0.25
N LEU A 119 4.83 10.29 0.83
CA LEU A 119 4.55 8.88 1.06
C LEU A 119 3.04 8.65 1.10
N TYR A 120 2.61 7.54 0.49
CA TYR A 120 1.21 7.12 0.46
C TYR A 120 1.00 5.93 1.39
N VAL A 121 0.12 6.08 2.37
CA VAL A 121 -0.20 5.07 3.37
C VAL A 121 -1.63 4.60 3.18
N HIS A 122 -1.81 3.31 2.95
CA HIS A 122 -3.11 2.68 2.87
C HIS A 122 -3.55 2.19 4.26
N ASN A 123 -4.70 2.64 4.73
CA ASN A 123 -5.16 2.38 6.10
C ASN A 123 -5.69 0.94 6.32
N GLY A 124 -5.72 0.11 5.27
CA GLY A 124 -6.17 -1.29 5.37
C GLY A 124 -7.70 -1.45 5.40
N ASP A 125 -8.45 -0.35 5.33
CA ASP A 125 -9.91 -0.35 5.28
C ASP A 125 -10.46 -0.74 3.89
N SER A 126 -11.73 -1.13 3.85
CA SER A 126 -12.43 -1.41 2.59
C SER A 126 -12.74 -0.16 1.76
N LEU A 127 -12.60 1.01 2.38
CA LEU A 127 -12.81 2.29 1.71
C LEU A 127 -11.62 2.68 0.84
N ASN A 128 -10.46 2.01 0.95
CA ASN A 128 -9.26 2.34 0.18
C ASN A 128 -8.91 3.83 0.33
N LYS A 129 -8.92 4.30 1.58
CA LYS A 129 -8.46 5.65 1.93
C LYS A 129 -6.94 5.68 1.97
N ILE A 130 -6.36 6.73 1.40
CA ILE A 130 -4.91 6.95 1.40
C ILE A 130 -4.59 8.18 2.26
N ASN A 131 -3.78 7.95 3.28
CA ASN A 131 -3.12 9.00 4.04
C ASN A 131 -1.83 9.43 3.35
N VAL A 132 -1.52 10.72 3.41
CA VAL A 132 -0.30 11.29 2.85
C VAL A 132 0.62 11.74 3.97
N VAL A 133 1.89 11.34 3.93
CA VAL A 133 2.96 11.91 4.76
C VAL A 133 3.85 12.72 3.85
N GLY A 134 3.96 14.03 4.11
CA GLY A 134 4.86 14.92 3.40
C GLY A 134 6.06 15.30 4.25
N ILE A 135 7.24 15.33 3.65
CA ILE A 135 8.50 15.72 4.29
C ILE A 135 9.22 16.64 3.30
N SER A 136 9.58 17.85 3.74
CA SER A 136 10.33 18.80 2.92
C SER A 136 11.80 18.81 3.30
N SER A 137 12.68 18.98 2.31
CA SER A 137 14.10 19.20 2.53
C SER A 137 14.37 20.66 2.82
N GLU A 138 14.97 20.95 3.97
CA GLU A 138 15.51 22.28 4.26
C GLU A 138 16.95 22.32 3.75
N LYS A 139 17.11 22.68 2.48
CA LYS A 139 18.41 22.86 1.81
C LYS A 139 19.35 21.65 1.88
N ASN A 140 18.82 20.43 1.95
CA ASN A 140 19.59 19.21 2.18
C ASN A 140 20.42 19.19 3.50
N GLN A 141 20.05 20.04 4.47
CA GLN A 141 20.69 20.16 5.79
C GLN A 141 19.79 19.68 6.92
N SER A 142 18.49 19.58 6.68
CA SER A 142 17.54 18.96 7.59
C SER A 142 16.25 18.64 6.84
N VAL A 143 15.27 18.09 7.54
CA VAL A 143 13.93 17.85 7.00
C VAL A 143 12.87 18.36 7.95
N VAL A 144 11.74 18.80 7.40
CA VAL A 144 10.58 19.26 8.16
C VAL A 144 9.30 18.61 7.64
N PRO A 145 8.30 18.33 8.50
CA PRO A 145 7.05 17.75 8.04
C PRO A 145 6.24 18.77 7.22
N ILE A 146 5.53 18.28 6.22
CA ILE A 146 4.53 19.03 5.47
C ILE A 146 3.15 18.54 5.93
N VAL A 147 2.35 19.44 6.47
CA VAL A 147 1.00 19.12 6.95
C VAL A 147 0.08 18.84 5.75
N PHE A 148 -0.53 17.65 5.72
CA PHE A 148 -1.56 17.32 4.74
C PHE A 148 -2.96 17.42 5.37
N PRO A 149 -3.89 18.20 4.81
CA PRO A 149 -5.23 18.36 5.39
C PRO A 149 -6.10 17.12 5.16
N ASP A 150 -6.91 16.74 6.15
CA ASP A 150 -7.95 15.74 5.93
C ASP A 150 -9.06 16.34 5.05
N ILE A 151 -9.54 15.55 4.10
CA ILE A 151 -10.58 16.00 3.18
C ILE A 151 -11.92 16.17 3.88
N VAL A 152 -12.16 15.45 4.98
CA VAL A 152 -13.42 15.55 5.73
C VAL A 152 -13.55 16.88 6.49
N ASP A 153 -12.44 17.59 6.67
CA ASP A 153 -12.41 18.92 7.29
C ASP A 153 -12.85 20.03 6.32
N ASP A 154 -12.81 19.78 5.01
CA ASP A 154 -13.25 20.74 4.00
C ASP A 154 -14.73 20.56 3.68
N MET A 155 -15.53 21.61 3.90
CA MET A 155 -16.98 21.56 3.74
C MET A 155 -17.44 21.21 2.32
N LYS A 156 -16.67 21.61 1.30
CA LYS A 156 -16.99 21.36 -0.10
C LYS A 156 -16.44 20.02 -0.55
N LEU A 157 -15.18 19.73 -0.22
CA LEU A 157 -14.53 18.52 -0.73
C LEU A 157 -15.07 17.24 -0.10
N LYS A 158 -15.56 17.29 1.14
CA LYS A 158 -16.16 16.14 1.83
C LYS A 158 -17.50 15.69 1.21
N GLU A 159 -18.17 16.54 0.45
CA GLU A 159 -19.46 16.22 -0.14
C GLU A 159 -19.34 15.03 -1.11
N GLY A 160 -20.02 13.93 -0.79
CA GLY A 160 -19.99 12.69 -1.57
C GLY A 160 -18.67 11.90 -1.47
N TYR A 161 -17.75 12.30 -0.60
CA TYR A 161 -16.50 11.55 -0.38
C TYR A 161 -16.77 10.24 0.37
N ASN A 162 -16.28 9.12 -0.17
CA ASN A 162 -16.38 7.81 0.47
C ASN A 162 -15.17 6.90 0.16
N GLY A 163 -13.97 7.50 0.14
CA GLY A 163 -12.71 6.78 -0.14
C GLY A 163 -12.48 6.52 -1.63
N GLN A 164 -11.76 5.44 -1.93
CA GLN A 164 -11.24 5.08 -3.25
C GLN A 164 -10.29 6.15 -3.79
N ASP A 165 -9.34 6.54 -2.92
CA ASP A 165 -8.37 7.56 -3.24
C ASP A 165 -7.33 7.06 -4.24
N GLU A 166 -7.08 7.88 -5.24
CA GLU A 166 -5.92 7.78 -6.13
C GLU A 166 -5.10 9.05 -6.01
N PHE A 167 -3.81 8.90 -5.80
CA PHE A 167 -2.87 10.02 -5.76
C PHE A 167 -1.80 9.85 -6.85
N PHE A 168 -1.35 10.98 -7.38
CA PHE A 168 -0.16 11.06 -8.21
C PHE A 168 0.47 12.44 -8.09
N LEU A 169 1.78 12.48 -8.25
CA LEU A 169 2.56 13.72 -8.21
C LEU A 169 2.86 14.19 -9.64
N MET A 170 2.71 15.49 -9.89
CA MET A 170 2.97 16.09 -11.19
C MET A 170 3.43 17.54 -11.02
N GLU A 171 4.69 17.81 -11.37
CA GLU A 171 5.27 19.17 -11.43
C GLU A 171 5.05 19.96 -10.13
N GLY A 172 5.52 19.42 -9.00
CA GLY A 172 5.39 20.01 -7.67
C GLY A 172 3.94 20.05 -7.14
N SER A 173 2.98 19.48 -7.87
CA SER A 173 1.58 19.44 -7.48
C SER A 173 1.13 18.03 -7.16
N LEU A 174 0.60 17.83 -5.96
CA LEU A 174 -0.01 16.56 -5.59
C LEU A 174 -1.47 16.56 -6.04
N VAL A 175 -1.88 15.55 -6.80
CA VAL A 175 -3.27 15.42 -7.26
C VAL A 175 -3.91 14.21 -6.59
N ARG A 176 -5.11 14.42 -6.07
CA ARG A 176 -6.00 13.38 -5.54
C ARG A 176 -7.23 13.23 -6.44
N ARG A 177 -7.64 12.01 -6.72
CA ARG A 177 -8.90 11.69 -7.38
C ARG A 177 -9.68 10.67 -6.56
N PHE A 178 -11.00 10.81 -6.55
CA PHE A 178 -11.89 9.82 -5.95
C PHE A 178 -13.30 9.91 -6.57
N PRO A 179 -14.05 8.79 -6.62
CA PRO A 179 -15.45 8.78 -7.03
C PRO A 179 -16.34 9.54 -6.05
N ILE A 180 -17.33 10.25 -6.59
CA ILE A 180 -18.35 10.96 -5.82
C ILE A 180 -19.54 10.02 -5.63
N TYR A 181 -20.00 9.88 -4.38
CA TYR A 181 -21.15 9.08 -4.02
C TYR A 181 -22.37 9.94 -3.67
N THR A 182 -23.55 9.43 -4.01
CA THR A 182 -24.84 10.03 -3.66
C THR A 182 -25.74 8.97 -3.02
N PRO A 183 -26.68 9.35 -2.13
CA PRO A 183 -27.65 8.41 -1.61
C PRO A 183 -28.59 7.94 -2.72
N ASP A 184 -28.78 6.63 -2.82
CA ASP A 184 -29.80 6.02 -3.67
C ASP A 184 -31.20 6.43 -3.20
N SER A 185 -32.08 6.80 -4.13
CA SER A 185 -33.39 7.36 -3.81
C SER A 185 -34.33 6.41 -3.08
N THR A 186 -34.09 5.09 -3.19
CA THR A 186 -34.94 4.06 -2.61
C THR A 186 -34.37 3.54 -1.30
N SER A 187 -33.09 3.18 -1.29
CA SER A 187 -32.43 2.52 -0.17
C SER A 187 -31.69 3.48 0.78
N GLY A 188 -31.42 4.72 0.36
CA GLY A 188 -30.59 5.69 1.09
C GLY A 188 -29.10 5.31 1.16
N ARG A 189 -28.69 4.17 0.59
CA ARG A 189 -27.29 3.72 0.59
C ARG A 189 -26.48 4.58 -0.38
N LEU A 190 -25.24 4.87 -0.03
CA LEU A 190 -24.32 5.59 -0.92
C LEU A 190 -23.96 4.72 -2.13
N VAL A 191 -24.20 5.24 -3.32
CA VAL A 191 -23.84 4.63 -4.61
C VAL A 191 -22.98 5.58 -5.43
N PRO A 192 -22.05 5.08 -6.28
CA PRO A 192 -21.26 5.95 -7.16
C PRO A 192 -22.16 6.75 -8.09
N SER A 193 -21.95 8.06 -8.15
CA SER A 193 -22.72 8.98 -9.03
C SER A 193 -22.28 8.94 -10.50
N GLY A 194 -21.22 8.19 -10.83
CA GLY A 194 -20.55 8.22 -12.13
C GLY A 194 -19.57 9.38 -12.32
N LYS A 195 -19.50 10.30 -11.35
CA LYS A 195 -18.54 11.42 -11.35
C LYS A 195 -17.30 11.11 -10.52
N ILE A 196 -16.19 11.70 -10.91
CA ILE A 196 -14.92 11.73 -10.18
C ILE A 196 -14.67 13.17 -9.75
N ARG A 197 -14.25 13.37 -8.49
CA ARG A 197 -13.68 14.62 -8.01
C ARG A 197 -12.17 14.56 -8.14
N GLN A 198 -11.57 15.56 -8.76
CA GLN A 198 -10.13 15.78 -8.73
C GLN A 198 -9.82 16.98 -7.86
N VAL A 199 -8.83 16.85 -6.98
CA VAL A 199 -8.31 17.92 -6.12
C VAL A 199 -6.82 18.03 -6.35
N GLN A 200 -6.34 19.24 -6.61
CA GLN A 200 -4.93 19.56 -6.74
C GLN A 200 -4.48 20.35 -5.52
N TYR A 201 -3.34 19.94 -4.97
CA TYR A 201 -2.68 20.56 -3.83
C TYR A 201 -1.33 21.11 -4.24
N ARG A 202 -0.91 22.21 -3.59
CA ARG A 202 0.47 22.70 -3.60
C ARG A 202 0.96 22.95 -2.20
N VAL A 203 2.26 22.84 -1.99
CA VAL A 203 2.88 23.18 -0.72
C VAL A 203 3.02 24.69 -0.61
N VAL A 204 2.60 25.23 0.52
CA VAL A 204 2.68 26.66 0.84
C VAL A 204 3.12 26.83 2.30
N PRO A 205 3.64 28.01 2.67
CA PRO A 205 3.80 28.36 4.07
C PRO A 205 2.47 28.29 4.83
N GLY A 206 2.51 27.65 5.98
CA GLY A 206 1.46 27.56 6.98
C GLY A 206 1.77 28.38 8.22
N ASP A 207 1.16 28.03 9.33
CA ASP A 207 1.28 28.80 10.57
C ASP A 207 2.62 28.51 11.23
N ARG A 208 3.23 29.55 11.82
CA ARG A 208 4.52 29.44 12.54
C ARG A 208 5.66 28.83 11.71
N GLY A 209 5.66 29.09 10.40
CA GLY A 209 6.73 28.63 9.49
C GLY A 209 6.65 27.15 9.08
N MET A 210 5.61 26.42 9.49
CA MET A 210 5.40 25.05 9.01
C MET A 210 4.96 25.06 7.54
N LEU A 211 5.30 24.02 6.78
CA LEU A 211 4.77 23.83 5.43
C LEU A 211 3.45 23.05 5.47
N LYS A 212 2.55 23.35 4.54
CA LYS A 212 1.28 22.62 4.39
C LYS A 212 0.86 22.47 2.94
N PHE A 213 0.19 21.37 2.63
CA PHE A 213 -0.56 21.23 1.39
C PHE A 213 -1.82 22.10 1.45
N LYS A 214 -2.00 22.95 0.44
CA LYS A 214 -3.19 23.78 0.24
C LYS A 214 -3.87 23.39 -1.05
N VAL A 215 -5.19 23.24 -1.00
CA VAL A 215 -6.02 23.05 -2.19
C VAL A 215 -5.89 24.28 -3.09
N VAL A 216 -5.46 24.07 -4.33
CA VAL A 216 -5.37 25.13 -5.35
C VAL A 216 -6.49 25.02 -6.39
N ARG A 217 -7.00 23.81 -6.62
CA ARG A 217 -8.06 23.57 -7.60
C ARG A 217 -8.84 22.31 -7.23
N SER A 218 -10.15 22.33 -7.46
CA SER A 218 -10.98 21.12 -7.43
C SER A 218 -12.06 21.19 -8.50
N TYR A 219 -12.35 20.07 -9.16
CA TYR A 219 -13.44 19.98 -10.12
C TYR A 219 -13.97 18.55 -10.24
N ASP A 220 -15.21 18.44 -10.70
CA ASP A 220 -15.92 17.18 -10.86
C ASP A 220 -16.09 16.89 -12.35
N TYR A 221 -15.88 15.64 -12.78
CA TYR A 221 -16.04 15.23 -14.17
C TYR A 221 -16.61 13.81 -14.28
N VAL A 222 -17.23 13.48 -15.41
CA VAL A 222 -17.70 12.12 -15.69
C VAL A 222 -16.54 11.29 -16.19
N LYS A 223 -16.35 10.08 -15.65
CA LYS A 223 -15.34 9.15 -16.15
C LYS A 223 -15.74 8.73 -17.58
N GLN A 224 -14.94 9.13 -18.56
CA GLN A 224 -15.09 8.71 -19.97
C GLN A 224 -14.74 7.24 -20.13
#